data_AF-W2WUP2-F1
#
_entry.id   AF-W2WUP2-F1
#
_cell.length_a   1.000
_cell.length_b   1.000
_cell.length_c   1.000
_cell.angle_alpha   90.00
_cell.angle_beta   90.00
_cell.angle_gamma   90.00
#
_symmetry.space_group_name_H-M   'P 1'
#
loop_
_entity.id
_entity.type
_entity.pdbx_description
1 polymer ?
#
loop_
_entity_poly.entity_id
_entity_poly.type
_entity_poly.pdbx_seq_one_letter_code
_entity_poly.pdbx_strand_id
1 'polypeptide(L)'
;MNDDGEDGVALILMLALAHEGQQEKGERQRGQHYLTRADLHPEPRYGTAWEAIYGPGNDRAIITTTGSDVSCFHYLLSCFEPR
;
A
#
# COMPACT_ATOMS: atom_id res chain seq x y z
N MET A 1 -2.27 -18.13 -51.10
CA MET A 1 -3.55 -17.61 -50.55
C MET A 1 -3.90 -18.43 -49.32
N ASN A 2 -3.30 -18.12 -48.18
CA ASN A 2 -3.84 -18.39 -46.84
C ASN A 2 -3.10 -17.58 -45.76
N ASP A 3 -2.70 -16.35 -46.07
CA ASP A 3 -1.92 -15.45 -45.17
C ASP A 3 -2.84 -14.68 -44.21
N ASP A 4 -4.07 -14.35 -44.69
CA ASP A 4 -5.07 -13.59 -43.93
C ASP A 4 -5.50 -14.26 -42.60
N GLY A 5 -5.37 -15.58 -42.50
CA GLY A 5 -5.71 -16.34 -41.30
C GLY A 5 -4.61 -16.33 -40.24
N GLU A 6 -3.34 -16.38 -40.64
CA GLU A 6 -2.19 -16.30 -39.72
C GLU A 6 -2.02 -14.88 -39.18
N ASP A 7 -2.26 -13.88 -40.03
CA ASP A 7 -2.26 -12.46 -39.63
C ASP A 7 -3.35 -12.15 -38.60
N GLY A 8 -4.55 -12.71 -38.78
CA GLY A 8 -5.64 -12.56 -37.82
C GLY A 8 -5.32 -13.16 -36.46
N VAL A 9 -4.70 -14.34 -36.43
CA VAL A 9 -4.28 -15.00 -35.19
C VAL A 9 -3.14 -14.22 -34.50
N ALA A 10 -2.18 -13.73 -35.28
CA ALA A 10 -1.08 -12.91 -34.78
C ALA A 10 -1.60 -11.59 -34.16
N LEU A 11 -2.57 -10.93 -34.79
CA LEU A 11 -3.19 -9.71 -34.26
C LEU A 11 -3.94 -9.96 -32.94
N ILE A 12 -4.69 -11.07 -32.84
CA ILE A 12 -5.39 -11.44 -31.60
C ILE A 12 -4.38 -11.70 -30.47
N LEU A 13 -3.30 -12.42 -30.76
CA LEU A 13 -2.25 -12.68 -29.78
C LEU A 13 -1.55 -11.40 -29.31
N MET A 14 -1.22 -10.49 -30.24
CA MET A 14 -0.64 -9.19 -29.89
C MET A 14 -1.58 -8.35 -29.01
N LEU A 15 -2.88 -8.37 -29.30
CA LEU A 15 -3.88 -7.62 -28.52
C LEU A 15 -4.04 -8.21 -27.11
N ALA A 16 -4.06 -9.54 -26.98
CA ALA A 16 -4.10 -10.23 -25.70
C ALA A 16 -2.85 -9.91 -24.84
N LEU A 17 -1.66 -9.99 -25.44
CA LEU A 17 -0.39 -9.66 -24.78
C LEU A 17 -0.31 -8.17 -24.38
N ALA A 18 -0.84 -7.27 -25.21
CA ALA A 18 -0.90 -5.84 -24.89
C ALA A 18 -1.83 -5.55 -23.71
N HIS A 19 -3.01 -6.20 -23.67
CA HIS A 19 -3.96 -6.07 -22.57
C HIS A 19 -3.38 -6.61 -21.24
N GLU A 20 -2.76 -7.79 -21.28
CA GLU A 20 -2.13 -8.41 -20.10
C GLU A 20 -0.92 -7.59 -19.61
N GLY A 21 -0.11 -7.07 -20.54
CA GLY A 21 1.00 -6.18 -20.23
C GLY A 21 0.58 -4.85 -19.59
N GLN A 22 -0.64 -4.35 -19.83
CA GLN A 22 -1.17 -3.17 -19.14
C GLN A 22 -1.63 -3.48 -17.71
N GLN A 23 -2.21 -4.65 -17.47
CA GLN A 23 -2.57 -5.08 -16.11
C GLN A 23 -1.32 -5.30 -15.26
N GLU A 24 -0.32 -6.02 -15.79
CA GLU A 24 0.95 -6.21 -15.09
C GLU A 24 1.70 -4.90 -14.83
N LYS A 25 1.63 -3.93 -15.76
CA LYS A 25 2.23 -2.60 -15.55
C LYS A 25 1.49 -1.81 -14.48
N GLY A 26 0.16 -1.88 -14.42
CA GLY A 26 -0.62 -1.25 -13.35
C GLY A 26 -0.28 -1.81 -11.97
N GLU A 27 -0.07 -3.13 -11.87
CA GLU A 27 0.31 -3.80 -10.63
C GLU A 27 1.79 -3.59 -10.26
N ARG A 28 2.71 -3.57 -11.24
CA ARG A 28 4.13 -3.27 -11.00
C ARG A 28 4.39 -1.79 -10.71
N GLN A 29 3.58 -0.87 -11.26
CA GLN A 29 3.68 0.58 -11.01
C GLN A 29 2.93 1.05 -9.76
N ARG A 30 1.97 0.27 -9.25
CA ARG A 30 1.53 0.37 -7.85
C ARG A 30 2.71 -0.07 -6.98
N GLY A 31 3.65 0.85 -6.79
CA GLY A 31 4.96 0.57 -6.21
C GLY A 31 4.80 -0.33 -5.01
N GLN A 32 5.41 -1.52 -5.08
CA GLN A 32 5.35 -2.60 -4.08
C GLN A 32 5.85 -2.17 -2.68
N HIS A 33 6.21 -0.90 -2.53
CA HIS A 33 6.77 -0.27 -1.35
C HIS A 33 5.82 0.74 -0.71
N TYR A 34 4.68 1.06 -1.33
CA TYR A 34 3.71 2.01 -0.79
C TYR A 34 2.35 1.37 -0.60
N LEU A 35 1.76 1.61 0.57
CA LEU A 35 0.39 1.22 0.87
C LEU A 35 -0.58 2.08 0.05
N THR A 36 -1.58 1.45 -0.55
CA THR A 36 -2.72 2.14 -1.15
C THR A 36 -3.83 2.32 -0.11
N ARG A 37 -4.85 3.15 -0.42
CA ARG A 37 -5.97 3.35 0.50
C ARG A 37 -6.69 2.04 0.87
N ALA A 38 -6.72 1.07 -0.06
CA ALA A 38 -7.34 -0.24 0.16
C ALA A 38 -6.56 -1.12 1.14
N ASP A 39 -5.26 -0.85 1.31
CA ASP A 39 -4.37 -1.59 2.22
C ASP A 39 -4.39 -1.01 3.64
N LEU A 40 -5.00 0.17 3.83
CA LEU A 40 -5.08 0.86 5.11
C LEU A 40 -6.39 0.54 5.84
N HIS A 41 -6.33 0.54 7.17
CA HIS A 41 -7.52 0.39 8.02
C HIS A 41 -8.59 1.43 7.62
N PRO A 42 -9.88 1.04 7.49
CA PRO A 42 -10.92 1.94 7.00
C PRO A 42 -11.14 3.12 7.94
N GLU A 43 -11.10 2.87 9.25
CA GLU A 43 -11.20 3.88 10.30
C GLU A 43 -9.79 4.26 10.79
N PRO A 44 -9.24 5.43 10.44
CA PRO A 44 -7.89 5.79 10.82
C PRO A 44 -7.74 6.14 12.31
N ARG A 45 -8.85 6.38 13.04
CA ARG A 45 -8.81 6.84 14.43
C ARG A 45 -8.85 5.72 15.46
N TYR A 46 -9.46 4.58 15.12
CA TYR A 46 -9.77 3.51 16.07
C TYR A 46 -9.47 2.14 15.45
N GLY A 47 -9.17 1.16 16.31
CA GLY A 47 -8.81 -0.21 15.94
C GLY A 47 -7.48 -0.32 15.20
N THR A 48 -6.67 0.75 15.21
CA THR A 48 -5.41 0.76 14.48
C THR A 48 -4.30 0.06 15.26
N ALA A 49 -3.29 -0.45 14.57
CA ALA A 49 -2.08 -0.96 15.21
C ALA A 49 -1.44 0.09 16.13
N TRP A 50 -1.54 1.37 15.77
CA TRP A 50 -1.09 2.50 16.58
C TRP A 50 -1.82 2.60 17.92
N GLU A 51 -3.14 2.46 17.94
CA GLU A 51 -3.94 2.48 19.17
C GLU A 51 -3.58 1.28 20.08
N ALA A 52 -3.40 0.10 19.49
CA ALA A 52 -3.03 -1.11 20.22
C ALA A 52 -1.61 -1.03 20.84
N ILE A 53 -0.69 -0.31 20.21
CA ILE A 53 0.66 -0.06 20.76
C ILE A 53 0.62 1.02 21.83
N TYR A 54 -0.18 2.07 21.64
CA TYR A 54 -0.27 3.18 22.56
C TYR A 54 -0.99 2.82 23.87
N GLY A 55 -2.13 2.13 23.80
CA GLY A 55 -2.97 1.84 24.96
C GLY A 55 -2.25 1.17 26.14
N PRO A 56 -1.37 0.17 25.91
CA PRO A 56 -0.59 -0.47 26.97
C PRO A 56 0.57 0.37 27.53
N GLY A 57 0.97 1.46 26.86
CA GLY A 57 2.11 2.30 27.29
C GLY A 57 3.45 1.55 27.31
N ASN A 58 3.68 0.63 26.38
CA ASN A 58 4.93 -0.14 26.34
C ASN A 58 5.99 0.59 25.50
N ASP A 59 6.92 1.24 26.19
CA ASP A 59 8.05 1.98 25.62
C ASP A 59 8.82 1.20 24.55
N ARG A 60 9.08 -0.10 24.79
CA ARG A 60 9.80 -0.94 23.83
C ARG A 60 9.00 -1.13 22.55
N ALA A 61 7.69 -1.30 22.66
CA ALA A 61 6.82 -1.43 21.50
C ALA A 61 6.79 -0.13 20.69
N ILE A 62 6.67 1.02 21.37
CA ILE A 62 6.73 2.34 20.72
C ILE A 62 8.04 2.51 19.97
N ILE A 63 9.19 2.29 20.61
CA ILE A 63 10.51 2.44 19.98
C ILE A 63 10.66 1.48 18.81
N THR A 64 10.28 0.22 18.97
CA THR A 64 10.49 -0.81 17.94
C THR A 64 9.61 -0.57 16.71
N THR A 65 8.36 -0.13 16.89
CA THR A 65 7.43 0.08 15.77
C THR A 65 7.60 1.44 15.10
N THR A 66 7.90 2.50 15.86
CA THR A 66 8.06 3.87 15.33
C THR A 66 9.49 4.20 14.91
N GLY A 67 10.48 3.54 15.52
CA GLY A 67 11.88 3.97 15.46
C GLY A 67 12.18 5.28 16.19
N SER A 68 11.22 5.83 16.95
CA SER A 68 11.33 7.10 17.68
C SER A 68 11.44 6.87 19.18
N ASP A 69 12.17 7.75 19.86
CA ASP A 69 12.17 7.79 21.33
C ASP A 69 10.76 8.05 21.88
N VAL A 70 10.44 7.48 23.03
CA VAL A 70 9.13 7.60 23.69
C VAL A 70 8.79 9.07 23.97
N SER A 71 9.76 9.88 24.40
CA SER A 71 9.55 11.30 24.69
C SER A 71 9.23 12.09 23.41
N CYS A 72 9.92 11.77 22.32
CA CYS A 72 9.66 12.37 21.01
C CYS A 72 8.24 12.01 20.53
N PHE A 73 7.84 10.75 20.71
CA PHE A 73 6.51 10.29 20.35
C PHE A 73 5.40 11.03 21.13
N HIS A 74 5.54 11.18 22.45
CA HIS A 74 4.58 11.94 23.26
C HIS A 74 4.58 13.44 22.92
N TYR A 75 5.73 14.02 22.63
CA TYR A 75 5.81 15.41 22.16
C TYR A 75 5.01 15.60 20.86
N LEU A 76 5.18 14.70 19.90
CA LEU A 76 4.43 14.74 18.65
C LEU A 76 2.92 14.59 18.89
N LEU A 77 2.50 13.65 19.75
CA LEU A 77 1.08 13.49 20.10
C LEU A 77 0.47 14.76 20.73
N SER A 78 1.21 15.43 21.61
CA SER A 78 0.74 16.66 22.26
C SER A 78 0.43 17.80 21.28
N CYS A 79 1.02 17.76 20.07
CA CYS A 79 0.74 18.75 19.03
C CYS A 79 -0.65 18.57 18.39
N PHE A 80 -1.29 17.42 18.59
CA PHE A 80 -2.59 17.06 18.00
C PHE A 80 -3.69 16.83 19.04
N GLU A 81 -3.38 16.91 20.34
CA GLU A 81 -4.41 16.87 21.38
C GLU A 81 -5.33 18.10 21.29
N PRO A 82 -6.65 17.92 21.35
CA PRO A 82 -7.59 19.04 21.36
C PRO A 82 -7.35 19.91 22.60
N ARG A 83 -7.22 21.22 22.39
CA ARG A 83 -7.14 22.23 23.46
C ARG A 83 -8.47 22.41 24.17
#